data_AF-A0A811YMY5-F1
#
_entry.id   AF-A0A811YMY5-F1
#
_cell.length_a   1.000
_cell.length_b   1.000
_cell.length_c   1.000
_cell.angle_alpha   90.00
_cell.angle_beta   90.00
_cell.angle_gamma   90.00
#
_symmetry.space_group_name_H-M   'P 1'
#
loop_
_entity.id
_entity.type
_entity.pdbx_description
1 polymer ?
#
loop_
_entity_poly.entity_id
_entity_poly.type
_entity_poly.pdbx_seq_one_letter_code
_entity_poly.pdbx_strand_id
1 'polypeptide(L)'
;MPLTDIPKYSLFCQYYCHLMAKEPPGHRYGDRKEKMWEEQQAGHVLGLWVASIHKKVAWTTGISVDPWQCNKTTESLQAHMQRLKDYRSDLILCPRKSLASKKGDSSAEELKLATQLTGLAMPIRNVYKEKARVITEEEKNFKAFASLHMACANAWLFGIWAKRAKEAAKQDVEKKK
;
A
#
# COMPACT_ATOMS: atom_id res chain seq x y z
N MET A 1 -39.38 0.59 40.93
CA MET A 1 -38.64 1.73 40.32
C MET A 1 -38.08 2.58 41.43
N PRO A 2 -36.89 3.21 41.31
CA PRO A 2 -35.93 3.21 40.19
C PRO A 2 -34.61 2.50 40.57
N LEU A 3 -34.12 1.57 39.74
CA LEU A 3 -33.16 1.78 38.64
C LEU A 3 -31.76 2.17 39.14
N THR A 4 -31.00 1.09 39.34
CA THR A 4 -29.59 0.98 39.67
C THR A 4 -28.69 1.77 38.74
N ASP A 5 -27.72 2.45 39.36
CA ASP A 5 -26.56 3.08 38.75
C ASP A 5 -25.87 2.16 37.73
N ILE A 6 -25.89 2.58 36.48
CA ILE A 6 -25.13 1.94 35.40
C ILE A 6 -23.67 2.38 35.56
N PRO A 7 -22.72 1.46 35.81
CA PRO A 7 -21.33 1.81 36.03
C PRO A 7 -20.73 2.41 34.75
N LYS A 8 -20.02 3.54 34.90
CA LYS A 8 -19.30 4.31 33.86
C LYS A 8 -18.30 3.47 33.02
N TYR A 9 -18.09 2.20 33.37
CA TYR A 9 -17.33 1.22 32.61
C TYR A 9 -18.04 0.72 31.34
N SER A 10 -19.37 0.85 31.23
CA SER A 10 -20.10 0.43 30.02
C SER A 10 -19.89 1.38 28.83
N LEU A 11 -19.80 2.70 29.09
CA LEU A 11 -19.53 3.69 28.05
C LEU A 11 -18.08 3.65 27.58
N PHE A 12 -17.13 3.30 28.46
CA PHE A 12 -15.73 3.10 28.09
C PHE A 12 -15.56 1.91 27.14
N CYS A 13 -16.34 0.84 27.34
CA CYS A 13 -16.32 -0.33 26.46
C CYS A 13 -16.99 -0.05 25.10
N GLN A 14 -18.09 0.72 25.07
CA GLN A 14 -18.71 1.15 23.81
C GLN A 14 -17.81 2.10 23.01
N TYR A 15 -17.07 3.01 23.67
CA TYR A 15 -16.16 3.94 23.00
C TYR A 15 -14.91 3.22 22.45
N TYR A 16 -14.41 2.20 23.16
CA TYR A 16 -13.29 1.38 22.69
C TYR A 16 -13.69 0.45 21.53
N CYS A 17 -14.90 -0.12 21.56
CA CYS A 17 -15.43 -0.88 20.42
C CYS A 17 -15.67 -0.01 19.17
N HIS A 18 -16.02 1.27 19.33
CA HIS A 18 -16.21 2.19 18.19
C HIS A 18 -14.89 2.72 17.61
N LEU A 19 -13.84 2.87 18.44
CA LEU A 19 -12.49 3.27 17.98
C LEU A 19 -11.70 2.12 17.35
N MET A 20 -11.98 0.87 17.72
CA MET A 20 -11.37 -0.33 17.14
C MET A 20 -12.10 -0.85 15.88
N ALA A 21 -13.27 -0.30 15.53
CA ALA A 21 -14.06 -0.69 14.36
C ALA A 21 -13.82 0.20 13.12
N LYS A 22 -12.68 0.88 13.02
CA LYS A 22 -12.19 1.33 11.72
C LYS A 22 -11.40 0.18 11.12
N GLU A 23 -12.11 -0.64 10.35
CA GLU A 23 -11.55 -1.70 9.52
C GLU A 23 -10.23 -1.24 8.90
N PRO A 24 -9.12 -1.99 9.07
CA PRO A 24 -7.89 -1.66 8.38
C PRO A 24 -8.19 -1.67 6.89
N PRO A 25 -7.84 -0.62 6.14
CA PRO A 25 -8.04 -0.60 4.70
C PRO A 25 -7.06 -1.58 4.07
N GLY A 26 -7.48 -2.85 3.99
CA GLY A 26 -7.06 -3.76 2.94
C GLY A 26 -7.51 -3.18 1.59
N HIS A 27 -6.84 -3.58 0.52
CA HIS A 27 -7.16 -3.18 -0.85
C HIS A 27 -8.65 -3.46 -1.13
N ARG A 28 -9.53 -2.48 -0.90
CA ARG A 28 -10.94 -2.59 -1.21
C ARG A 28 -11.05 -2.54 -2.72
N TYR A 29 -11.33 -3.68 -3.32
CA TYR A 29 -11.61 -3.82 -4.74
C TYR A 29 -12.71 -2.81 -5.13
N GLY A 30 -12.32 -1.77 -5.86
CA GLY A 30 -13.18 -0.70 -6.32
C GLY A 30 -12.36 0.43 -6.95
N ASP A 31 -12.43 0.54 -8.28
CA ASP A 31 -11.66 1.47 -9.13
C ASP A 31 -11.74 2.96 -8.69
N ARG A 32 -12.74 3.32 -7.86
CA ARG A 32 -12.99 4.70 -7.42
C ARG A 32 -12.00 5.21 -6.37
N LYS A 33 -11.30 4.33 -5.64
CA LYS A 33 -10.36 4.74 -4.56
C LYS A 33 -8.90 4.44 -4.84
N GLU A 34 -8.54 3.98 -6.04
CA GLU A 34 -7.14 3.71 -6.40
C GLU A 34 -6.26 4.98 -6.36
N LYS A 35 -6.87 6.17 -6.50
CA LYS A 35 -6.19 7.47 -6.37
C LYS A 35 -6.15 8.02 -4.93
N MET A 36 -6.93 7.45 -4.03
CA MET A 36 -6.98 7.83 -2.62
C MET A 36 -6.07 6.85 -1.90
N TRP A 37 -4.77 7.13 -1.94
CA TRP A 37 -3.74 6.34 -1.28
C TRP A 37 -4.07 6.20 0.22
N GLU A 38 -4.80 5.14 0.56
CA GLU A 38 -5.16 4.77 1.91
C GLU A 38 -3.85 4.37 2.60
N GLU A 39 -3.55 5.05 3.71
CA GLU A 39 -2.31 4.94 4.48
C GLU A 39 -2.03 3.51 4.92
N GLN A 40 -1.34 2.76 4.07
CA GLN A 40 -0.71 1.51 4.49
C GLN A 40 0.70 1.86 4.97
N GLN A 41 0.76 2.24 6.24
CA GLN A 41 2.01 2.42 6.98
C GLN A 41 2.59 1.09 7.48
N ALA A 42 1.85 -0.02 7.30
CA ALA A 42 2.35 -1.35 7.62
C ALA A 42 3.38 -1.80 6.57
N GLY A 43 4.57 -2.12 7.06
CA GLY A 43 5.61 -2.75 6.28
C GLY A 43 5.25 -4.19 5.94
N HIS A 44 5.21 -4.49 4.66
CA HIS A 44 5.08 -5.86 4.18
C HIS A 44 6.42 -6.61 4.36
N VAL A 45 6.34 -7.88 4.74
CA VAL A 45 7.50 -8.76 5.05
C VAL A 45 8.55 -8.78 3.92
N LEU A 46 8.12 -8.79 2.65
CA LEU A 46 9.06 -8.76 1.53
C LEU A 46 9.84 -7.43 1.45
N GLY A 47 9.17 -6.31 1.69
CA GLY A 47 9.82 -4.99 1.69
C GLY A 47 10.86 -4.85 2.80
N LEU A 48 10.55 -5.38 3.99
CA LEU A 48 11.48 -5.46 5.11
C LEU A 48 12.69 -6.34 4.80
N TRP A 49 12.47 -7.49 4.17
CA TRP A 49 13.54 -8.40 3.80
C TRP A 49 14.51 -7.75 2.80
N VAL A 50 13.98 -7.12 1.75
CA VAL A 50 14.79 -6.37 0.76
C VAL A 50 15.54 -5.19 1.41
N ALA A 51 14.91 -4.51 2.38
CA ALA A 51 15.54 -3.43 3.15
C ALA A 51 16.54 -3.93 4.23
N SER A 52 16.81 -5.24 4.32
CA SER A 52 17.70 -5.84 5.32
C SER A 52 17.27 -5.55 6.77
N ILE A 53 15.96 -5.50 7.02
CA ILE A 53 15.37 -5.35 8.35
C ILE A 53 14.65 -6.65 8.70
N HIS A 54 15.05 -7.27 9.81
CA HIS A 54 14.38 -8.47 10.30
C HIS A 54 13.03 -8.09 10.94
N LYS A 55 11.98 -8.89 10.67
CA LYS A 55 10.60 -8.64 11.15
C LYS A 55 10.49 -8.36 12.65
N LYS A 56 11.28 -9.04 13.49
CA LYS A 56 11.28 -8.82 14.95
C LYS A 56 11.94 -7.51 15.35
N VAL A 57 12.95 -7.07 14.59
CA VAL A 57 13.64 -5.80 14.84
C VAL A 57 12.72 -4.64 14.44
N ALA A 58 11.99 -4.79 13.34
CA ALA A 58 11.03 -3.81 12.85
C ALA A 58 10.00 -3.40 13.93
N TRP A 59 9.43 -4.37 14.65
CA TRP A 59 8.50 -4.10 15.76
C TRP A 59 9.12 -3.28 16.89
N THR A 60 10.37 -3.56 17.26
CA THR A 60 11.09 -2.80 18.31
C THR A 60 11.38 -1.37 17.86
N THR A 61 11.60 -1.18 16.57
CA THR A 61 11.95 0.10 15.93
C THR A 61 10.72 0.95 15.58
N GLY A 62 9.51 0.50 15.91
CA GLY A 62 8.27 1.23 15.65
C GLY A 62 7.76 1.12 14.21
N ILE A 63 8.23 0.12 13.46
CA ILE A 63 7.72 -0.20 12.13
C ILE A 63 6.58 -1.22 12.29
N SER A 64 5.37 -0.84 11.91
CA SER A 64 4.24 -1.77 11.83
C SER A 64 4.52 -2.82 10.77
N VAL A 65 4.24 -4.10 11.03
CA VAL A 65 4.47 -5.19 10.06
C VAL A 65 3.20 -6.00 9.89
N ASP A 66 2.76 -6.15 8.65
CA ASP A 66 1.64 -7.03 8.28
C ASP A 66 2.17 -8.27 7.52
N PRO A 67 2.07 -9.48 8.10
CA PRO A 67 2.46 -10.72 7.44
C PRO A 67 1.54 -11.20 6.32
N TRP A 68 0.29 -10.73 6.25
CA TRP A 68 -0.70 -11.21 5.28
C TRP A 68 -0.76 -10.39 4.00
N GLN A 69 -0.26 -9.16 4.04
CA GLN A 69 -0.14 -8.33 2.86
C GLN A 69 0.82 -8.98 1.85
N CYS A 70 0.56 -8.84 0.56
CA CYS A 70 1.45 -9.29 -0.52
C CYS A 70 1.58 -8.18 -1.57
N ASN A 71 2.80 -7.92 -2.04
CA ASN A 71 3.04 -6.96 -3.11
C ASN A 71 2.80 -7.60 -4.48
N LYS A 72 1.97 -6.96 -5.30
CA LYS A 72 1.68 -7.39 -6.69
C LYS A 72 2.60 -6.73 -7.71
N THR A 73 3.14 -5.55 -7.40
CA THR A 73 3.95 -4.73 -8.31
C THR A 73 5.36 -4.50 -7.75
N THR A 74 6.32 -4.35 -8.65
CA THR A 74 7.72 -4.05 -8.30
C THR A 74 7.92 -2.59 -7.89
N GLU A 75 7.17 -1.67 -8.50
CA GLU A 75 7.22 -0.23 -8.22
C GLU A 75 6.87 0.08 -6.75
N SER A 76 5.81 -0.53 -6.23
CA SER A 76 5.38 -0.35 -4.84
C SER A 76 6.40 -0.93 -3.85
N LEU A 77 7.02 -2.07 -4.20
CA LEU A 77 8.10 -2.65 -3.42
C LEU A 77 9.33 -1.74 -3.35
N GLN A 78 9.73 -1.15 -4.49
CA GLN A 78 10.88 -0.24 -4.56
C GLN A 78 10.63 1.06 -3.77
N ALA A 79 9.46 1.67 -3.92
CA ALA A 79 9.08 2.86 -3.17
C ALA A 79 9.06 2.59 -1.65
N HIS A 80 8.54 1.44 -1.24
CA HIS A 80 8.53 1.03 0.17
C HIS A 80 9.93 0.75 0.71
N MET A 81 10.79 0.08 -0.07
CA MET A 81 12.20 -0.14 0.30
C MET A 81 12.92 1.19 0.52
N GLN A 82 12.74 2.16 -0.39
CA GLN A 82 13.35 3.48 -0.25
C GLN A 82 12.85 4.17 1.03
N ARG A 83 11.53 4.18 1.26
CA ARG A 83 10.95 4.74 2.48
C ARG A 83 11.48 4.10 3.77
N LEU A 84 11.68 2.78 3.79
CA LEU A 84 12.24 2.09 4.95
C LEU A 84 13.70 2.48 5.20
N LYS A 85 14.48 2.74 4.15
CA LYS A 85 15.85 3.22 4.26
C LYS A 85 15.88 4.65 4.80
N ASP A 86 15.02 5.52 4.27
CA ASP A 86 14.87 6.90 4.72
C ASP A 86 14.40 6.96 6.20
N TYR A 87 13.41 6.14 6.57
CA TYR A 87 12.99 6.03 7.98
C TYR A 87 14.14 5.61 8.90
N ARG A 88 14.98 4.67 8.44
CA ARG A 88 16.10 4.16 9.23
C ARG A 88 17.23 5.18 9.37
N SER A 89 17.43 6.07 8.39
CA SER A 89 18.41 7.16 8.52
C SER A 89 17.93 8.27 9.45
N ASP A 90 16.63 8.55 9.47
CA ASP A 90 16.04 9.60 10.30
C ASP A 90 15.84 9.15 11.76
N LEU A 91 15.79 7.83 11.99
CA LEU A 91 15.56 7.26 13.31
C LEU A 91 16.79 7.42 14.21
N ILE A 92 16.60 8.17 15.30
CA ILE A 92 17.55 8.24 16.42
C ILE A 92 17.24 7.10 17.40
N LEU A 93 18.14 6.12 17.51
CA LEU A 93 17.95 4.97 18.40
C LEU A 93 18.63 5.20 19.76
N CYS A 94 17.81 5.38 20.80
CA CYS A 94 18.30 5.57 22.15
C CYS A 94 18.88 4.27 22.73
N PRO A 95 20.06 4.31 23.36
CA PRO A 95 20.64 3.13 24.01
C PRO A 95 19.75 2.68 25.17
N ARG A 96 19.53 1.36 25.29
CA ARG A 96 18.72 0.80 26.38
C ARG A 96 19.32 1.08 27.77
N LYS A 97 20.64 1.20 27.84
CA LYS A 97 21.39 1.60 29.04
C LYS A 97 22.23 2.82 28.67
N SER A 98 22.03 3.94 29.35
CA SER A 98 22.70 5.22 29.04
C SER A 98 24.23 5.14 29.13
N LEU A 99 24.77 4.30 30.03
CA LEU A 99 26.22 4.11 30.18
C LEU A 99 26.84 3.08 29.22
N ALA A 100 26.03 2.27 28.53
CA ALA A 100 26.53 1.16 27.71
C ALA A 100 25.85 1.17 26.33
N SER A 101 26.38 2.03 25.46
CA SER A 101 25.98 2.11 24.06
C SER A 101 26.41 0.87 23.29
N LYS A 102 25.49 0.27 22.52
CA LYS A 102 25.75 -0.88 21.65
C LYS A 102 25.93 -0.42 20.20
N LYS A 103 26.37 -1.36 19.35
CA LYS A 103 26.50 -1.15 17.90
C LYS A 103 25.11 -0.88 17.32
N GLY A 104 24.88 0.33 16.83
CA GLY A 104 23.63 0.77 16.23
C GLY A 104 22.82 1.76 17.07
N ASP A 105 23.28 2.10 18.27
CA ASP A 105 22.70 3.20 19.06
C ASP A 105 23.28 4.55 18.60
N SER A 106 22.49 5.62 18.75
CA SER A 106 22.85 6.98 18.35
C SER A 106 23.91 7.60 19.27
N SER A 107 24.68 8.54 18.70
CA SER A 107 25.71 9.28 19.45
C SER A 107 25.10 10.21 20.51
N ALA A 108 25.88 10.56 21.54
CA ALA A 108 25.41 11.45 22.60
C ALA A 108 25.02 12.87 22.10
N GLU A 109 25.49 13.26 20.91
CA GLU A 109 25.16 14.52 20.26
C GLU A 109 23.79 14.45 19.56
N GLU A 110 23.52 13.38 18.81
CA GLU A 110 22.20 13.12 18.21
C GLU A 110 21.10 13.00 19.26
N LEU A 111 21.40 12.38 20.40
CA LEU A 111 20.44 12.24 21.51
C LEU A 111 20.00 13.58 22.10
N LYS A 112 20.85 14.62 22.06
CA LYS A 112 20.48 15.97 22.53
C LYS A 112 19.62 16.71 21.51
N LEU A 113 19.79 16.40 20.23
CA LEU A 113 18.97 16.95 19.14
C LEU A 113 17.61 16.26 19.03
N ALA A 114 17.43 15.12 19.70
CA ALA A 114 16.20 14.35 19.65
C ALA A 114 15.02 15.17 20.23
N THR A 115 14.11 15.58 19.35
CA THR A 115 12.84 16.21 19.69
C THR A 115 11.68 15.32 19.31
N GLN A 116 10.60 15.32 20.10
CA GLN A 116 9.39 14.60 19.72
C GLN A 116 8.75 15.25 18.49
N LEU A 117 8.52 14.45 17.45
CA LEU A 117 7.75 14.87 16.29
C LEU A 117 6.26 14.96 16.66
N THR A 118 5.66 16.13 16.48
CA THR A 118 4.22 16.34 16.60
C THR A 118 3.55 16.13 15.24
N GLY A 119 2.88 14.98 15.05
CA GLY A 119 2.14 14.65 13.82
C GLY A 119 2.48 13.27 13.27
N LEU A 120 2.09 13.02 12.01
CA LEU A 120 2.38 11.79 11.29
C LEU A 120 3.86 11.75 10.87
N ALA A 121 4.57 10.69 11.25
CA ALA A 121 5.95 10.45 10.82
C ALA A 121 6.01 10.17 9.31
N MET A 122 6.79 10.99 8.58
CA MET A 122 6.94 10.93 7.11
C MET A 122 5.61 10.85 6.35
N PRO A 123 4.89 11.97 6.19
CA PRO A 123 3.62 11.98 5.48
C PRO A 123 3.80 11.65 4.00
N ILE A 124 2.95 10.77 3.46
CA ILE A 124 2.91 10.44 2.03
C ILE A 124 2.31 11.64 1.30
N ARG A 125 3.06 12.22 0.36
CA ARG A 125 2.59 13.32 -0.48
C ARG A 125 2.42 12.85 -1.90
N ASN A 126 1.25 13.09 -2.49
CA ASN A 126 1.05 12.87 -3.92
C ASN A 126 1.60 14.09 -4.67
N VAL A 127 2.85 13.99 -5.13
CA VAL A 127 3.56 15.12 -5.78
C VAL A 127 3.33 15.16 -7.30
N TYR A 128 2.44 14.32 -7.84
CA TYR A 128 2.28 14.22 -9.30
C TYR A 128 1.61 15.47 -9.90
N LYS A 129 2.41 16.25 -10.64
CA LYS A 129 1.95 17.35 -11.49
C LYS A 129 2.66 17.27 -12.84
N GLU A 130 1.90 16.96 -13.89
CA GLU A 130 2.42 16.99 -15.26
C GLU A 130 2.66 18.43 -15.71
N LYS A 131 3.74 18.64 -16.45
CA LYS A 131 4.00 19.92 -17.12
C LYS A 131 3.19 19.99 -18.41
N ALA A 132 2.69 21.17 -18.76
CA ALA A 132 2.00 21.38 -20.03
C ALA A 132 2.93 21.03 -21.21
N ARG A 133 2.41 20.23 -22.14
CA ARG A 133 3.11 19.81 -23.37
C ARG A 133 2.26 20.15 -24.58
N VAL A 134 2.91 20.35 -25.72
CA VAL A 134 2.22 20.52 -27.00
C VAL A 134 1.64 19.16 -27.41
N ILE A 135 0.37 19.16 -27.81
CA ILE A 135 -0.37 17.95 -28.20
C ILE A 135 0.22 17.39 -29.50
N THR A 136 0.58 16.11 -29.50
CA THR A 136 1.11 15.42 -30.69
C THR A 136 0.01 15.14 -31.71
N GLU A 137 0.36 14.92 -32.98
CA GLU A 137 -0.62 14.61 -34.04
C GLU A 137 -1.31 13.25 -33.80
N GLU A 138 -0.60 12.31 -33.19
CA GLU A 138 -1.14 11.00 -32.81
C GLU A 138 -2.23 11.12 -31.74
N GLU A 139 -2.02 11.95 -30.72
CA GLU A 139 -3.01 12.23 -29.66
C GLU A 139 -4.28 12.90 -30.23
N LYS A 140 -4.13 13.77 -31.25
CA LYS A 140 -5.29 14.40 -31.92
C LYS A 140 -6.12 13.41 -32.72
N ASN A 141 -5.46 12.45 -33.35
CA ASN A 141 -6.11 11.44 -34.18
C ASN A 141 -6.66 10.26 -33.38
N PHE A 142 -6.29 10.14 -32.10
CA PHE A 142 -6.73 9.06 -31.23
C PHE A 142 -8.23 9.17 -30.88
N LYS A 143 -9.01 8.20 -31.38
CA LYS A 143 -10.46 8.10 -31.13
C LYS A 143 -10.74 7.39 -29.80
N ALA A 144 -10.56 8.09 -28.69
CA ALA A 144 -10.67 7.53 -27.33
C ALA A 144 -12.00 6.80 -27.06
N PHE A 145 -13.13 7.36 -27.52
CA PHE A 145 -14.44 6.75 -27.33
C PHE A 145 -14.58 5.42 -28.10
N ALA A 146 -14.15 5.41 -29.36
CA ALA A 146 -14.19 4.22 -30.19
C ALA A 146 -13.28 3.11 -29.64
N SER A 147 -12.07 3.45 -29.16
CA SER A 147 -11.17 2.48 -28.55
C SER A 147 -11.73 1.86 -27.27
N LEU A 148 -12.40 2.65 -26.42
CA LEU A 148 -13.06 2.13 -25.22
C LEU A 148 -14.18 1.15 -25.59
N HIS A 149 -15.04 1.52 -26.55
CA HIS A 149 -16.10 0.63 -27.04
C HIS A 149 -15.56 -0.68 -27.62
N MET A 150 -14.51 -0.62 -28.43
CA MET A 150 -13.88 -1.82 -28.99
C MET A 150 -13.25 -2.69 -27.89
N ALA A 151 -12.57 -2.10 -26.90
CA ALA A 151 -12.01 -2.85 -25.77
C ALA A 151 -13.09 -3.57 -24.96
N CYS A 152 -14.21 -2.90 -24.66
CA CYS A 152 -15.36 -3.51 -23.99
C CYS A 152 -15.94 -4.68 -24.82
N ALA A 153 -16.14 -4.48 -26.12
CA ALA A 153 -16.65 -5.53 -27.02
C ALA A 153 -15.70 -6.73 -27.08
N ASN A 154 -14.39 -6.49 -27.19
CA ASN A 154 -13.37 -7.54 -27.20
C ASN A 154 -13.34 -8.33 -25.89
N ALA A 155 -13.43 -7.65 -24.74
CA ALA A 155 -13.47 -8.31 -23.43
C ALA A 155 -14.73 -9.18 -23.27
N TRP A 156 -15.88 -8.69 -23.73
CA TRP A 156 -17.15 -9.42 -23.66
C TRP A 156 -17.19 -10.62 -24.63
N LEU A 157 -16.70 -10.45 -25.86
CA LEU A 157 -16.76 -11.47 -26.92
C LEU A 157 -15.58 -12.44 -26.93
N PHE A 158 -14.56 -12.23 -26.08
CA PHE A 158 -13.34 -13.04 -26.07
C PHE A 158 -13.61 -14.54 -26.01
N GLY A 159 -14.47 -14.99 -25.09
CA GLY A 159 -14.78 -16.41 -24.93
C GLY A 159 -15.52 -17.00 -26.15
N ILE A 160 -16.45 -16.23 -26.73
CA ILE A 160 -17.24 -16.65 -27.91
C ILE A 160 -16.33 -16.79 -29.12
N TRP A 161 -15.46 -15.80 -29.35
CA TRP A 161 -14.51 -15.83 -30.46
C TRP A 161 -13.46 -16.92 -30.29
N ALA A 162 -12.95 -17.14 -29.07
CA ALA A 162 -12.04 -18.25 -28.80
C ALA A 162 -12.69 -19.63 -29.05
N LYS A 163 -13.98 -19.79 -28.72
CA LYS A 163 -14.73 -21.02 -29.03
C LYS A 163 -14.91 -21.22 -30.54
N ARG A 164 -15.37 -20.18 -31.25
CA ARG A 164 -15.57 -20.24 -32.71
C ARG A 164 -14.25 -20.51 -33.46
N ALA A 165 -13.15 -19.89 -33.03
CA ALA A 165 -11.83 -20.15 -33.62
C ALA A 165 -11.39 -21.61 -33.44
N LYS A 166 -11.63 -22.21 -32.26
CA LYS A 166 -11.35 -23.62 -32.00
C LYS A 166 -12.22 -24.56 -32.85
N GLU A 167 -13.50 -24.24 -33.01
CA GLU A 167 -14.43 -25.04 -33.83
C GLU A 167 -14.09 -24.95 -35.32
N ALA A 168 -13.78 -23.76 -35.83
CA ALA A 168 -13.31 -23.56 -37.20
C ALA A 168 -12.01 -24.35 -37.47
N ALA A 169 -11.03 -24.27 -36.56
CA ALA A 169 -9.79 -25.03 -36.69
C ALA A 169 -10.03 -26.55 -36.69
N LYS A 170 -10.97 -27.06 -35.89
CA LYS A 170 -11.37 -28.48 -35.90
C LYS A 170 -12.02 -28.87 -37.23
N GLN A 171 -12.91 -28.04 -37.76
CA GLN A 171 -13.55 -28.29 -39.05
C GLN A 171 -12.54 -28.25 -40.21
N ASP A 172 -11.55 -27.36 -40.17
CA ASP A 172 -10.49 -27.30 -41.18
C ASP A 172 -9.54 -28.51 -41.10
N VAL A 173 -9.33 -29.08 -39.92
CA VAL A 173 -8.60 -30.34 -39.74
C VAL A 173 -9.42 -31.52 -40.26
N GLU A 174 -10.72 -31.56 -39.99
CA GLU A 174 -11.62 -32.62 -40.47
C GLU A 174 -11.76 -32.59 -42.00
N LYS A 175 -11.80 -31.40 -42.61
CA LYS A 175 -11.83 -31.23 -44.09
C LYS A 175 -10.53 -31.59 -44.78
N LYS A 176 -9.41 -31.63 -44.05
CA LYS A 176 -8.08 -32.00 -44.57
C LYS A 176 -7.75 -33.49 -44.39
N LYS A 177 -8.55 -34.21 -43.60
CA LYS A 177 -8.54 -35.68 -43.56
C LYS A 177 -9.41 -36.23 -44.68
#